data_AF-A0A9Y2K0Z4-F1
#
_entry.id   AF-A0A9Y2K0Z4-F1
#
_cell.length_a   1.000
_cell.length_b   1.000
_cell.length_c   1.000
_cell.angle_alpha   90.00
_cell.angle_beta   90.00
_cell.angle_gamma   90.00
#
_symmetry.space_group_name_H-M   'P 1'
#
loop_
_entity.id
_entity.type
_entity.pdbx_description
1 polymer ?
#
loop_
_entity_poly.entity_id
_entity_poly.type
_entity_poly.pdbx_seq_one_letter_code
_entity_poly.pdbx_strand_id
1 'polypeptide(L)'
;MGSTIPRARVEDDVPRLEPMLDLEWSRAIDLPQTALAATTPAELRRAWVHRAPEDSVLALFRASSGMTGPIPAPWWLRAVADGTLDSREQGFRVEDRIAQLLGRRPGWEFVPWAADGESGYWEFMPSERGKSGHAIPTTVMNTDRHTGWIDVLPAHTGRTPNPIAVAGLAGLRSRLGEFEAVR
;
A
#
# COMPACT_ATOMS: atom_id res chain seq x y z
N MET A 1 61.82 18.87 35.63
CA MET A 1 60.95 18.54 34.50
C MET A 1 59.77 17.73 35.03
N GLY A 2 58.65 18.38 35.35
CA GLY A 2 57.45 17.71 35.85
C GLY A 2 56.41 17.65 34.74
N SER A 3 56.21 16.49 34.14
CA SER A 3 55.15 16.25 33.14
C SER A 3 53.84 16.00 33.89
N THR A 4 52.89 16.93 33.79
CA THR A 4 51.54 16.75 34.29
C THR A 4 50.74 16.01 33.21
N ILE A 5 50.51 14.72 33.40
CA ILE A 5 49.62 13.94 32.54
C ILE A 5 48.19 14.45 32.76
N PRO A 6 47.45 14.89 31.73
CA PRO A 6 46.06 15.26 31.88
C PRO A 6 45.25 14.02 32.26
N ARG A 7 44.40 14.16 33.28
CA ARG A 7 43.50 13.09 33.73
C ARG A 7 42.56 12.74 32.58
N ALA A 8 42.41 11.45 32.27
CA ALA A 8 41.47 10.98 31.27
C ALA A 8 40.06 11.53 31.58
N ARG A 9 39.46 12.15 30.58
CA ARG A 9 38.08 12.63 30.63
C ARG A 9 37.21 11.38 30.78
N VAL A 10 36.62 11.19 31.96
CA VAL A 10 35.55 10.19 32.15
C VAL A 10 34.31 10.81 31.50
N GLU A 11 34.27 10.70 30.19
CA GLU A 11 33.05 10.91 29.43
C GLU A 11 32.30 9.58 29.45
N ASP A 12 31.25 9.51 30.26
CA ASP A 12 30.09 8.64 30.01
C ASP A 12 29.38 9.11 28.72
N ASP A 13 30.13 9.25 27.63
CA ASP A 13 29.62 9.60 26.30
C ASP A 13 29.44 8.29 25.53
N VAL A 14 28.63 7.39 26.10
CA VAL A 14 28.06 6.30 25.31
C VAL A 14 27.06 6.98 24.39
N PRO A 15 27.27 6.96 23.05
CA PRO A 15 26.33 7.57 22.13
C PRO A 15 24.95 6.93 22.36
N ARG A 16 23.97 7.75 22.73
CA ARG A 16 22.58 7.29 22.75
C ARG A 16 22.15 7.11 21.31
N LEU A 17 21.99 5.87 20.90
CA LEU A 17 21.34 5.52 19.64
C LEU A 17 19.86 5.88 19.79
N GLU A 18 19.50 7.07 19.32
CA GLU A 18 18.10 7.43 19.12
C GLU A 18 17.53 6.48 18.05
N PRO A 19 16.43 5.77 18.34
CA PRO A 19 15.75 4.98 17.33
C PRO A 19 15.33 5.91 16.19
N MET A 20 15.89 5.70 15.01
CA MET A 20 15.46 6.43 13.82
C MET A 20 14.10 5.86 13.42
N LEU A 21 13.02 6.48 13.91
CA LEU A 21 11.64 6.06 13.63
C LEU A 21 11.36 5.89 12.13
N ASP A 22 12.05 6.65 11.26
CA ASP A 22 12.01 6.50 9.81
C ASP A 22 12.60 5.16 9.33
N LEU A 23 13.71 4.72 9.93
CA LEU A 23 14.34 3.44 9.64
C LEU A 23 13.51 2.28 10.19
N GLU A 24 12.94 2.43 11.38
CA GLU A 24 12.03 1.44 11.95
C GLU A 24 10.79 1.28 11.06
N TRP A 25 10.23 2.39 10.60
CA TRP A 25 9.09 2.37 9.68
C TRP A 25 9.46 1.72 8.33
N SER A 26 10.57 2.12 7.71
CA SER A 26 11.06 1.53 6.46
C SER A 26 11.20 0.01 6.57
N ARG A 27 11.77 -0.51 7.67
CA ARG A 27 11.86 -1.96 7.92
C ARG A 27 10.50 -2.61 8.19
N ALA A 28 9.55 -1.87 8.76
CA ALA A 28 8.22 -2.37 9.06
C ALA A 28 7.40 -2.67 7.79
N ILE A 29 7.62 -1.88 6.73
CA ILE A 29 6.90 -1.97 5.46
C ILE A 29 7.66 -2.74 4.36
N ASP A 30 8.95 -3.02 4.56
CA ASP A 30 9.81 -3.75 3.62
C ASP A 30 9.25 -5.14 3.27
N LEU A 31 9.17 -5.43 1.97
CA LEU A 31 8.68 -6.70 1.43
C LEU A 31 9.84 -7.56 0.91
N PRO A 32 9.82 -8.89 1.19
CA PRO A 32 10.83 -9.77 0.62
C PRO A 32 10.69 -9.82 -0.91
N GLN A 33 11.80 -9.98 -1.64
CA GLN A 33 11.78 -10.07 -3.12
C GLN A 33 10.81 -11.13 -3.68
N THR A 34 10.52 -12.18 -2.91
CA THR A 34 9.53 -13.21 -3.29
C THR A 34 8.09 -12.68 -3.40
N ALA A 35 7.80 -11.51 -2.82
CA ALA A 35 6.51 -10.83 -2.94
C ALA A 35 6.25 -10.34 -4.38
N LEU A 36 7.28 -10.11 -5.19
CA LEU A 36 7.15 -9.68 -6.59
C LEU A 36 6.47 -10.72 -7.50
N ALA A 37 6.43 -11.98 -7.07
CA ALA A 37 5.73 -13.07 -7.78
C ALA A 37 4.31 -13.31 -7.26
N ALA A 38 3.80 -12.45 -6.35
CA ALA A 38 2.47 -12.60 -5.79
C ALA A 38 1.40 -12.40 -6.88
N THR A 39 0.44 -13.32 -6.91
CA THR A 39 -0.73 -13.29 -7.79
C THR A 39 -2.00 -12.90 -7.04
N THR A 40 -1.90 -12.74 -5.71
CA THR A 40 -3.00 -12.32 -4.85
C THR A 40 -2.53 -11.34 -3.77
N PRO A 41 -3.41 -10.47 -3.25
CA PRO A 41 -3.08 -9.59 -2.13
C PRO A 41 -2.62 -10.34 -0.88
N ALA A 42 -3.22 -11.49 -0.58
CA ALA A 42 -2.86 -12.30 0.58
C ALA A 42 -1.38 -12.74 0.55
N GLU A 43 -0.84 -13.00 -0.65
CA GLU A 43 0.57 -13.39 -0.83
C GLU A 43 1.55 -12.23 -0.56
N LEU A 44 1.11 -10.97 -0.69
CA LEU A 44 1.90 -9.77 -0.36
C LEU A 44 1.99 -9.48 1.15
N ARG A 45 1.13 -10.08 1.98
CA ARG A 45 1.04 -9.77 3.42
C ARG A 45 2.16 -10.39 4.26
N ARG A 46 3.41 -10.07 3.93
CA ARG A 46 4.63 -10.68 4.50
C ARG A 46 5.44 -9.73 5.39
N ALA A 47 5.38 -8.43 5.12
CA ALA A 47 6.03 -7.41 5.94
C ALA A 47 5.52 -7.41 7.39
N TRP A 48 6.28 -6.80 8.31
CA TRP A 48 5.91 -6.72 9.72
C TRP A 48 4.57 -6.01 9.93
N VAL A 49 4.32 -4.93 9.17
CA VAL A 49 3.06 -4.15 9.18
C VAL A 49 1.81 -5.04 8.99
N HIS A 50 1.95 -6.15 8.25
CA HIS A 50 0.85 -7.07 7.98
C HIS A 50 0.60 -8.09 9.09
N ARG A 51 1.60 -8.40 9.91
CA ARG A 51 1.61 -9.57 10.81
C ARG A 51 1.68 -9.22 12.30
N ALA A 52 2.25 -8.07 12.64
CA ALA A 52 2.36 -7.61 14.02
C ALA A 52 0.97 -7.29 14.63
N PRO A 53 0.84 -7.15 15.96
CA PRO A 53 -0.39 -6.66 16.57
C PRO A 53 -0.79 -5.29 16.00
N GLU A 54 -2.07 -5.12 15.69
CA GLU A 54 -2.59 -3.91 15.02
C GLU A 54 -2.30 -2.63 15.81
N ASP A 55 -2.48 -2.67 17.14
CA ASP A 55 -2.18 -1.54 18.03
C ASP A 55 -0.70 -1.13 17.97
N SER A 56 0.22 -2.10 17.86
CA SER A 56 1.65 -1.82 17.72
C SER A 56 1.98 -1.18 16.38
N VAL A 57 1.31 -1.62 15.31
CA VAL A 57 1.46 -1.04 13.97
C VAL A 57 0.96 0.40 13.95
N LEU A 58 -0.22 0.65 14.52
CA LEU A 58 -0.82 1.99 14.61
C LEU A 58 0.03 2.94 15.46
N ALA A 59 0.57 2.46 16.58
CA ALA A 59 1.45 3.24 17.43
C ALA A 59 2.71 3.69 16.67
N LEU A 60 3.37 2.76 15.97
CA LEU A 60 4.56 3.08 15.17
C LEU A 60 4.22 4.03 14.01
N PHE A 61 3.15 3.75 13.26
CA PHE A 61 2.71 4.58 12.15
C PHE A 61 2.44 6.03 12.57
N ARG A 62 1.75 6.24 13.70
CA ARG A 62 1.46 7.57 14.24
C ARG A 62 2.73 8.28 14.71
N ALA A 63 3.65 7.55 15.36
CA ALA A 63 4.93 8.10 15.79
C ALA A 63 5.79 8.56 14.60
N SER A 64 5.86 7.76 13.54
CA SER A 64 6.65 8.06 12.34
C SER A 64 6.01 9.16 11.46
N SER A 65 4.68 9.20 11.35
CA SER A 65 3.98 10.19 10.50
C SER A 65 4.09 11.63 11.03
N GLY A 66 4.37 11.81 12.32
CA GLY A 66 4.46 13.13 12.96
C GLY A 66 5.74 13.92 12.67
N MET A 67 6.78 13.29 12.08
CA MET A 67 8.11 13.90 12.00
C MET A 67 8.42 14.57 10.65
N THR A 68 7.98 13.98 9.53
CA THR A 68 8.53 14.29 8.20
C THR A 68 7.48 14.41 7.08
N GLY A 69 6.19 14.38 7.42
CA GLY A 69 5.07 14.43 6.46
C GLY A 69 4.52 13.05 6.13
N PRO A 70 3.74 12.91 5.04
CA PRO A 70 3.14 11.63 4.67
C PRO A 70 4.23 10.57 4.40
N ILE A 71 4.19 9.47 5.14
CA ILE A 71 5.07 8.31 4.94
C ILE A 71 4.38 7.24 4.08
N PRO A 72 5.14 6.43 3.31
CA PRO A 72 4.58 5.30 2.58
C PRO A 72 3.91 4.33 3.54
N ALA A 73 2.66 3.95 3.28
CA ALA A 73 1.89 3.05 4.13
C ALA A 73 0.79 2.36 3.33
N PRO A 74 0.30 1.19 3.77
CA PRO A 74 -0.85 0.58 3.14
C PRO A 74 -2.10 1.44 3.30
N TRP A 75 -2.98 1.47 2.31
CA TRP A 75 -4.23 2.25 2.36
C TRP A 75 -5.07 1.93 3.60
N TRP A 76 -5.15 0.63 3.96
CA TRP A 76 -5.96 0.19 5.09
C TRP A 76 -5.43 0.78 6.40
N LEU A 77 -4.11 0.98 6.53
CA LEU A 77 -3.53 1.52 7.74
C LEU A 77 -3.87 2.99 7.91
N ARG A 78 -3.80 3.78 6.83
CA ARG A 78 -4.26 5.16 6.83
C ARG A 78 -5.76 5.23 7.15
N ALA A 79 -6.56 4.38 6.52
CA ALA A 79 -8.00 4.33 6.75
C ALA A 79 -8.37 3.98 8.21
N VAL A 80 -7.64 3.05 8.84
CA VAL A 80 -7.81 2.73 10.27
C VAL A 80 -7.34 3.87 11.16
N ALA A 81 -6.18 4.47 10.85
CA ALA A 81 -5.65 5.60 11.61
C ALA A 81 -6.61 6.80 11.60
N ASP A 82 -7.30 7.02 10.48
CA ASP A 82 -8.32 8.07 10.28
C ASP A 82 -9.72 7.67 10.78
N GLY A 83 -9.90 6.43 11.26
CA GLY A 83 -11.17 5.93 11.77
C GLY A 83 -12.24 5.72 10.71
N THR A 84 -11.87 5.68 9.43
CA THR A 84 -12.80 5.36 8.34
C THR A 84 -12.96 3.86 8.15
N LEU A 85 -11.97 3.06 8.56
CA LEU A 85 -11.97 1.61 8.55
C LEU A 85 -11.83 1.09 9.99
N ASP A 86 -12.58 0.05 10.36
CA ASP A 86 -12.64 -0.43 11.74
C ASP A 86 -11.36 -1.18 12.15
N SER A 87 -10.74 -1.91 11.22
CA SER A 87 -9.55 -2.72 11.49
C SER A 87 -8.78 -3.13 10.24
N ARG A 88 -7.53 -3.58 10.42
CA ARG A 88 -6.71 -4.21 9.37
C ARG A 88 -7.39 -5.42 8.77
N GLU A 89 -8.06 -6.23 9.58
CA GLU A 89 -8.77 -7.41 9.10
C GLU A 89 -9.87 -7.02 8.10
N GLN A 90 -10.58 -5.92 8.35
CA GLN A 90 -11.55 -5.39 7.40
C GLN A 90 -10.88 -4.95 6.09
N GLY A 91 -9.72 -4.30 6.16
CA GLY A 91 -8.94 -3.91 4.98
C GLY A 91 -8.52 -5.11 4.15
N PHE A 92 -7.99 -6.15 4.79
CA PHE A 92 -7.63 -7.41 4.14
C PHE A 92 -8.84 -8.06 3.47
N ARG A 93 -10.01 -8.06 4.13
CA ARG A 93 -11.25 -8.59 3.53
C ARG A 93 -11.70 -7.79 2.31
N VAL A 94 -11.46 -6.48 2.25
CA VAL A 94 -11.76 -5.67 1.06
C VAL A 94 -10.89 -6.12 -0.11
N GLU A 95 -9.56 -6.19 0.08
CA GLU A 95 -8.61 -6.64 -0.93
C GLU A 95 -8.95 -8.06 -1.44
N ASP A 96 -9.20 -9.00 -0.52
CA ASP A 96 -9.45 -10.40 -0.86
C ASP A 96 -10.77 -10.57 -1.63
N ARG A 97 -11.77 -9.76 -1.33
CA ARG A 97 -13.04 -9.80 -2.06
C ARG A 97 -12.93 -9.19 -3.45
N ILE A 98 -12.11 -8.17 -3.64
CA ILE A 98 -11.80 -7.64 -4.98
C ILE A 98 -11.05 -8.69 -5.78
N ALA A 99 -10.02 -9.33 -5.19
CA ALA A 99 -9.30 -10.43 -5.83
C ALA A 99 -10.23 -11.58 -6.23
N GLN A 100 -11.17 -11.97 -5.35
CA GLN A 100 -12.15 -13.01 -5.66
C GLN A 100 -13.11 -12.61 -6.78
N LEU A 101 -13.53 -11.35 -6.82
CA LEU A 101 -14.43 -10.83 -7.85
C LEU A 101 -13.74 -10.78 -9.22
N LEU A 102 -12.52 -10.24 -9.27
CA LEU A 102 -11.78 -10.00 -10.52
C LEU A 102 -11.07 -11.25 -11.03
N GLY A 103 -10.50 -12.08 -10.15
CA GLY A 103 -9.77 -13.30 -10.55
C GLY A 103 -10.62 -14.37 -11.22
N ARG A 104 -11.96 -14.24 -11.19
CA ARG A 104 -12.89 -15.11 -11.93
C ARG A 104 -13.24 -14.59 -13.32
N ARG A 105 -12.75 -13.40 -13.68
CA ARG A 105 -13.14 -12.69 -14.90
C ARG A 105 -11.95 -12.66 -15.88
N PRO A 106 -12.16 -13.07 -17.15
CA PRO A 106 -11.12 -12.97 -18.16
C PRO A 106 -10.64 -11.52 -18.33
N GLY A 107 -9.33 -11.35 -18.49
CA GLY A 107 -8.69 -10.05 -18.76
C GLY A 107 -8.29 -9.25 -17.53
N TRP A 108 -8.69 -9.63 -16.31
CA TRP A 108 -8.19 -9.00 -15.10
C TRP A 108 -6.94 -9.71 -14.57
N GLU A 109 -5.89 -8.95 -14.32
CA GLU A 109 -4.63 -9.43 -13.75
C GLU A 109 -4.30 -8.65 -12.48
N PHE A 110 -3.81 -9.36 -11.45
CA PHE A 110 -3.30 -8.72 -10.25
C PHE A 110 -1.83 -8.37 -10.46
N VAL A 111 -1.48 -7.10 -10.21
CA VAL A 111 -0.12 -6.58 -10.36
C VAL A 111 0.45 -6.30 -8.96
N PRO A 112 1.51 -7.01 -8.54
CA PRO A 112 2.09 -6.90 -7.21
C PRO A 112 3.09 -5.74 -7.08
N TRP A 113 3.09 -4.75 -7.98
CA TRP A 113 4.09 -3.69 -7.97
C TRP A 113 3.86 -2.76 -6.78
N ALA A 114 4.51 -3.10 -5.67
CA ALA A 114 4.53 -2.30 -4.48
C ALA A 114 5.92 -1.67 -4.37
N ALA A 115 6.01 -0.35 -4.44
CA ALA A 115 7.03 0.30 -3.63
C ALA A 115 6.78 -0.07 -2.17
N ASP A 116 7.78 0.05 -1.30
CA ASP A 116 7.63 -0.31 0.10
C ASP A 116 6.39 0.39 0.71
N GLY A 117 5.52 -0.41 1.33
CA GLY A 117 4.28 0.08 1.94
C GLY A 117 3.09 0.26 0.98
N GLU A 118 3.21 0.04 -0.32
CA GLU A 118 2.08 0.10 -1.25
C GLU A 118 1.31 -1.23 -1.33
N SER A 119 -0.01 -1.15 -1.56
CA SER A 119 -0.83 -2.33 -1.88
C SER A 119 -0.77 -2.59 -3.37
N GLY A 120 -0.80 -3.86 -3.77
CA GLY A 120 -0.99 -4.23 -5.19
C GLY A 120 -2.35 -3.78 -5.72
N TYR A 121 -2.50 -3.83 -7.04
CA TYR A 121 -3.68 -3.36 -7.77
C TYR A 121 -4.07 -4.35 -8.88
N TRP A 122 -5.17 -4.10 -9.58
CA TRP A 122 -5.61 -4.94 -10.70
C TRP A 122 -5.68 -4.15 -11.99
N GLU A 123 -5.22 -4.75 -13.09
CA GLU A 123 -5.31 -4.16 -14.43
C GLU A 123 -6.22 -5.00 -15.32
N PHE A 124 -6.99 -4.33 -16.17
CA PHE A 124 -7.79 -4.97 -17.20
C PHE A 124 -7.07 -4.92 -18.56
N MET A 125 -6.60 -6.08 -19.01
CA MET A 125 -5.92 -6.33 -20.27
C MET A 125 -6.80 -7.24 -21.15
N PRO A 126 -7.53 -6.70 -22.14
CA PRO A 126 -8.34 -7.55 -23.02
C PRO A 126 -7.44 -8.50 -23.83
N SER A 127 -7.85 -9.77 -23.92
CA SER A 127 -7.09 -10.85 -24.58
C SER A 127 -6.96 -10.71 -26.10
N GLU A 128 -7.79 -9.86 -26.72
CA GLU A 128 -7.64 -9.50 -28.12
C GLU A 128 -6.76 -8.26 -28.21
N ARG A 129 -5.80 -8.29 -29.15
CA ARG A 129 -5.05 -7.12 -29.66
C ARG A 129 -6.00 -6.15 -30.37
N GLY A 130 -7.08 -5.76 -29.72
CA GLY A 130 -7.94 -4.66 -30.10
C GLY A 130 -7.11 -3.40 -30.10
N LYS A 131 -7.21 -2.65 -31.18
CA LYS A 131 -6.64 -1.31 -31.35
C LYS A 131 -7.29 -0.32 -30.36
N SER A 132 -7.13 -0.52 -29.05
CA SER A 132 -7.62 0.44 -28.06
C SER A 132 -6.85 1.76 -28.18
N GLY A 133 -5.60 1.72 -28.62
CA GLY A 133 -4.74 2.91 -28.70
C GLY A 133 -4.36 3.48 -27.32
N HIS A 134 -4.83 2.84 -26.25
CA HIS A 134 -4.54 3.16 -24.86
C HIS A 134 -3.22 2.51 -24.43
N ALA A 135 -2.28 3.31 -23.93
CA ALA A 135 -0.99 2.82 -23.43
C ALA A 135 -1.09 2.28 -21.99
N ILE A 136 -2.07 2.75 -21.22
CA ILE A 136 -2.28 2.39 -19.82
C ILE A 136 -3.66 1.73 -19.69
N PRO A 137 -3.76 0.49 -19.12
CA PRO A 137 -5.02 -0.24 -18.99
C PRO A 137 -5.95 0.38 -17.94
N THR A 138 -7.20 -0.09 -17.88
CA THR A 138 -8.10 0.25 -16.76
C THR A 138 -7.56 -0.40 -15.49
N THR A 139 -7.39 0.38 -14.42
CA THR A 139 -6.81 -0.07 -13.15
C THR A 139 -7.82 0.03 -12.02
N VAL A 140 -7.95 -1.02 -11.20
CA VAL A 140 -8.64 -0.99 -9.90
C VAL A 140 -7.60 -0.94 -8.81
N MET A 141 -7.70 0.02 -7.90
CA MET A 141 -6.78 0.17 -6.78
C MET A 141 -7.53 0.47 -5.48
N ASN A 142 -6.95 0.10 -4.36
CA ASN A 142 -7.48 0.47 -3.06
C ASN A 142 -7.00 1.86 -2.63
N THR A 143 -7.83 2.56 -1.85
CA THR A 143 -7.55 3.93 -1.43
C THR A 143 -8.19 4.22 -0.07
N ASP A 144 -7.64 5.18 0.65
CA ASP A 144 -8.15 5.74 1.90
C ASP A 144 -8.88 7.08 1.71
N ARG A 145 -8.89 7.64 0.50
CA ARG A 145 -9.45 8.98 0.22
C ARG A 145 -10.98 9.11 0.41
N HIS A 146 -11.68 7.98 0.48
CA HIS A 146 -13.13 7.90 0.68
C HIS A 146 -13.54 6.54 1.24
N THR A 147 -14.72 6.49 1.86
CA THR A 147 -15.26 5.30 2.55
C THR A 147 -15.68 4.15 1.63
N GLY A 148 -15.61 4.33 0.32
CA GLY A 148 -15.75 3.24 -0.65
C GLY A 148 -14.49 2.41 -0.84
N TRP A 149 -13.33 2.94 -0.43
CA TRP A 149 -11.98 2.38 -0.50
C TRP A 149 -11.49 1.75 -1.82
N ILE A 150 -12.21 1.99 -2.91
CA ILE A 150 -11.91 1.48 -4.23
C ILE A 150 -11.92 2.62 -5.23
N ASP A 151 -10.83 2.75 -5.95
CA ASP A 151 -10.68 3.62 -7.10
C ASP A 151 -10.62 2.81 -8.38
N VAL A 152 -11.21 3.38 -9.43
CA VAL A 152 -11.02 2.90 -10.80
C VAL A 152 -10.42 4.01 -11.63
N LEU A 153 -9.26 3.74 -12.19
CA LEU A 153 -8.60 4.59 -13.18
C LEU A 153 -8.94 4.05 -14.57
N PRO A 154 -9.70 4.78 -15.41
CA PRO A 154 -10.01 4.33 -16.76
C PRO A 154 -8.75 4.17 -17.62
N ALA A 155 -8.80 3.25 -18.59
CA ALA A 155 -7.77 3.15 -19.62
C ALA A 155 -7.55 4.50 -20.29
N HIS A 156 -6.28 4.86 -20.53
CA HIS A 156 -5.92 6.17 -21.06
C HIS A 156 -4.57 6.17 -21.81
N THR A 157 -4.36 7.23 -22.59
CA THR A 157 -3.06 7.57 -23.21
C THR A 157 -2.75 9.03 -22.89
N GLY A 158 -1.52 9.32 -22.48
CA GLY A 158 -1.09 10.67 -22.14
C GLY A 158 -1.50 11.07 -20.72
N ARG A 159 -2.37 12.07 -20.58
CA ARG A 159 -2.72 12.62 -19.26
C ARG A 159 -3.53 11.61 -18.45
N THR A 160 -3.11 11.36 -17.21
CA THR A 160 -3.84 10.53 -16.24
C THR A 160 -5.19 11.16 -15.89
N PRO A 161 -6.32 10.45 -16.10
CA PRO A 161 -7.64 10.93 -15.72
C PRO A 161 -7.78 10.95 -14.19
N ASN A 162 -8.79 11.68 -13.72
CA ASN A 162 -9.14 11.61 -12.30
C ASN A 162 -9.67 10.21 -11.98
N PRO A 163 -9.22 9.56 -10.89
CA PRO A 163 -9.76 8.26 -10.53
C PRO A 163 -11.23 8.39 -10.15
N ILE A 164 -12.01 7.37 -10.49
CA ILE A 164 -13.44 7.28 -10.22
C ILE A 164 -13.60 6.61 -8.85
N ALA A 165 -14.20 7.34 -7.91
CA ALA A 165 -14.57 6.79 -6.61
C ALA A 165 -15.66 5.72 -6.76
N VAL A 166 -15.43 4.53 -6.22
CA VAL A 166 -16.38 3.43 -6.24
C VAL A 166 -16.90 3.15 -4.83
N ALA A 167 -18.23 3.04 -4.71
CA ALA A 167 -18.92 2.78 -3.45
C ALA A 167 -18.78 1.30 -3.00
N GLY A 168 -17.57 0.91 -2.62
CA GLY A 168 -17.23 -0.42 -2.15
C GLY A 168 -17.44 -1.51 -3.19
N LEU A 169 -17.37 -2.76 -2.73
CA LEU A 169 -17.44 -3.94 -3.61
C LEU A 169 -18.75 -4.04 -4.40
N ALA A 170 -19.88 -3.64 -3.80
CA ALA A 170 -21.17 -3.65 -4.49
C ALA A 170 -21.20 -2.64 -5.64
N GLY A 171 -20.67 -1.43 -5.41
CA GLY A 171 -20.48 -0.42 -6.45
C GLY A 171 -19.59 -0.94 -7.58
N LEU A 172 -18.46 -1.56 -7.23
CA LEU A 172 -17.55 -2.15 -8.22
C LEU A 172 -18.27 -3.18 -9.07
N ARG A 173 -18.90 -4.17 -8.43
CA ARG A 173 -19.64 -5.24 -9.12
C ARG A 173 -20.72 -4.71 -10.06
N SER A 174 -21.44 -3.65 -9.66
CA SER A 174 -22.51 -3.08 -10.48
C SER A 174 -22.02 -2.37 -11.74
N ARG A 175 -20.78 -1.86 -11.72
CA ARG A 175 -20.19 -1.06 -12.80
C ARG A 175 -19.08 -1.78 -13.57
N LEU A 176 -18.79 -3.04 -13.25
CA LEU A 176 -17.74 -3.80 -13.95
C LEU A 176 -17.93 -3.82 -15.47
N GLY A 177 -19.17 -3.97 -15.96
CA GLY A 177 -19.44 -3.92 -17.39
C GLY A 177 -19.09 -2.58 -18.05
N GLU A 178 -19.22 -1.46 -17.33
CA GLU A 178 -18.80 -0.13 -17.78
C GLU A 178 -17.27 -0.04 -17.86
N PHE A 179 -16.58 -0.50 -16.81
CA PHE A 179 -15.11 -0.44 -16.72
C PHE A 179 -14.40 -1.37 -17.72
N GLU A 180 -15.03 -2.48 -18.07
CA GLU A 180 -14.54 -3.43 -19.09
C GLU A 180 -14.89 -3.01 -20.52
N ALA A 181 -15.89 -2.13 -20.70
CA ALA A 181 -16.31 -1.65 -22.01
C ALA A 181 -15.45 -0.52 -22.59
N VAL A 182 -14.51 0.03 -21.80
CA VAL A 182 -13.56 1.06 -22.25
C VAL A 182 -12.59 0.41 -23.25
N ARG A 183 -12.87 0.62 -24.55
CA ARG A 183 -12.04 0.21 -25.68
C ARG A 183 -11.25 1.41 -26.18
#